data_AF-A0A0Q6TE34-F1
#
_entry.id   AF-A0A0Q6TE34-F1
#
_cell.length_a   1.000
_cell.length_b   1.000
_cell.length_c   1.000
_cell.angle_alpha   90.00
_cell.angle_beta   90.00
_cell.angle_gamma   90.00
#
_symmetry.space_group_name_H-M   'P 1'
#
loop_
_entity.id
_entity.type
_entity.pdbx_description
1 polymer ?
#
loop_
_entity_poly.entity_id
_entity_poly.type
_entity_poly.pdbx_seq_one_letter_code
_entity_poly.pdbx_strand_id
1 'polypeptide(L)'
;MAFVHQQGILDSKSSPHADGDVIMAAAIVGHAYTRLSKNLNCSFETEAPLNIPPQRIQETPEIRKLAAVVGAINLALQNAGADFGKPTGRKVEARITPTYDKNGNVRIIGGSGDLPPDSPLRYDPPAPATQAAKDLLALALRQLTPNGADRPLEIGYQGAGAYTGFVDGRAGGQSNLFCTYRHVIPNDPASRRWVPSAPVDGVAVGKDAKQKIWGMIGTNEFQATLAAQGMYFQDADKRRNPVALDGNALVGYTHGMIQAIYDVKMHEIAAPGQPAGKPYEIAVGQVDGPPPAKTTKLASCICCAVFMEATGFPASCTHLGRADCWAPLYPESPTGGAPDMATAQNKARATANSAWATYCATIIKAGIPLIEKNLVGDDHKSSFDKLKAYVSGRQPMDFANLILDAVTLGQNETERLGRTLRPAA
;
A
#
# COMPACT_ATOMS: atom_id res chain seq x y z
N MET A 1 7.80 -22.48 15.59
CA MET A 1 6.73 -21.47 15.65
C MET A 1 7.16 -20.33 14.73
N ALA A 2 6.51 -20.08 13.59
CA ALA A 2 5.06 -19.91 13.36
C ALA A 2 4.50 -18.72 14.15
N PHE A 3 3.53 -17.98 13.59
CA PHE A 3 3.02 -16.67 14.04
C PHE A 3 3.15 -16.34 15.54
N VAL A 4 3.45 -15.07 15.85
CA VAL A 4 3.63 -14.61 17.22
C VAL A 4 2.29 -14.22 17.84
N HIS A 5 1.79 -15.05 18.75
CA HIS A 5 0.54 -14.81 19.47
C HIS A 5 0.76 -14.04 20.77
N GLN A 6 0.40 -12.76 20.79
CA GLN A 6 0.53 -11.90 21.97
C GLN A 6 -0.40 -10.67 21.87
N GLN A 7 -0.56 -9.91 22.96
CA GLN A 7 -1.50 -8.78 22.99
C GLN A 7 -1.08 -7.61 22.10
N GLY A 8 0.13 -7.07 22.31
CA GLY A 8 0.69 -5.98 21.51
C GLY A 8 1.52 -6.48 20.34
N ILE A 9 1.86 -5.62 19.39
CA ILE A 9 2.72 -5.99 18.25
C ILE A 9 4.17 -6.15 18.74
N LEU A 10 4.63 -5.24 19.60
CA LEU A 10 6.03 -5.18 20.03
C LEU A 10 6.30 -6.01 21.29
N ASP A 11 5.32 -6.14 22.18
CA ASP A 11 5.44 -6.86 23.44
C ASP A 11 4.08 -7.42 23.91
N SER A 12 4.14 -8.47 24.74
CA SER A 12 2.96 -9.09 25.33
C SER A 12 2.10 -8.18 26.23
N LYS A 13 2.62 -7.03 26.67
CA LYS A 13 1.93 -6.09 27.55
C LYS A 13 1.68 -4.72 26.91
N SER A 14 2.09 -4.52 25.66
CA SER A 14 1.86 -3.24 24.97
C SER A 14 0.48 -3.17 24.33
N SER A 15 0.02 -1.95 24.07
CA SER A 15 -1.19 -1.70 23.29
C SER A 15 -0.87 -1.91 21.80
N PRO A 16 -1.59 -2.78 21.07
CA PRO A 16 -1.35 -2.96 19.65
C PRO A 16 -1.57 -1.66 18.86
N HIS A 17 -2.50 -0.80 19.30
CA HIS A 17 -2.73 0.50 18.68
C HIS A 17 -1.56 1.47 18.89
N ALA A 18 -1.06 1.59 20.12
CA ALA A 18 0.10 2.44 20.39
C ALA A 18 1.36 1.91 19.68
N ASP A 19 1.54 0.59 19.61
CA ASP A 19 2.62 -0.05 18.86
C ASP A 19 2.53 0.26 17.36
N GLY A 20 1.35 0.04 16.76
CA GLY A 20 1.13 0.32 15.34
C GLY A 20 1.33 1.81 15.01
N ASP A 21 0.90 2.69 15.91
CA ASP A 21 1.04 4.14 15.81
C ASP A 21 2.51 4.58 15.79
N VAL A 22 3.37 4.04 16.66
CA VAL A 22 4.81 4.38 16.67
C VAL A 22 5.59 3.72 15.55
N ILE A 23 5.23 2.49 15.15
CA ILE A 23 5.84 1.79 14.01
C ILE A 23 5.59 2.60 12.73
N MET A 24 4.34 2.98 12.47
CA MET A 24 3.98 3.72 11.26
C MET A 24 4.52 5.15 11.29
N ALA A 25 4.54 5.82 12.45
CA ALA A 25 5.19 7.13 12.57
C ALA A 25 6.68 7.06 12.22
N ALA A 26 7.41 6.07 12.74
CA ALA A 26 8.82 5.87 12.40
C ALA A 26 8.99 5.57 10.90
N ALA A 27 8.19 4.66 10.33
CA ALA A 27 8.28 4.31 8.92
C ALA A 27 7.98 5.50 8.00
N ILE A 28 6.92 6.27 8.27
CA ILE A 28 6.49 7.40 7.43
C ILE A 28 7.47 8.56 7.51
N VAL A 29 7.88 8.97 8.71
CA VAL A 29 8.88 10.05 8.89
C VAL A 29 10.23 9.63 8.31
N GLY A 30 10.63 8.37 8.51
CA GLY A 30 11.86 7.83 7.94
C GLY A 30 11.85 7.70 6.42
N HIS A 31 10.71 7.37 5.81
CA HIS A 31 10.52 7.38 4.37
C HIS A 31 10.69 8.79 3.81
N ALA A 32 10.04 9.77 4.44
CA ALA A 32 10.19 11.18 4.08
C ALA A 32 11.65 11.64 4.17
N TYR A 33 12.33 11.35 5.30
CA TYR A 33 13.74 11.67 5.49
C TYR A 33 14.62 11.04 4.41
N THR A 34 14.40 9.76 4.10
CA THR A 34 15.21 9.02 3.13
C THR A 34 15.07 9.60 1.72
N ARG A 35 13.85 9.97 1.30
CA ARG A 35 13.62 10.62 0.00
C ARG A 35 14.25 12.01 -0.06
N LEU A 36 13.99 12.84 0.95
CA LEU A 36 14.52 14.20 1.03
C LEU A 36 16.04 14.25 1.09
N SER A 37 16.68 13.29 1.77
CA SER A 37 18.15 13.18 1.83
C SER A 37 18.79 12.93 0.47
N LYS A 38 18.05 12.31 -0.45
CA LYS A 38 18.46 12.07 -1.85
C LYS A 38 18.05 13.21 -2.79
N ASN A 39 17.59 14.35 -2.27
CA ASN A 39 16.99 15.44 -3.04
C ASN A 39 15.79 15.02 -3.89
N LEU A 40 15.05 14.00 -3.45
CA LEU A 40 13.80 13.60 -4.09
C LEU A 40 12.63 14.31 -3.43
N ASN A 41 11.62 14.65 -4.23
CA ASN A 41 10.38 15.22 -3.72
C ASN A 41 9.69 14.25 -2.76
N CYS A 42 9.15 14.75 -1.65
CA CYS A 42 8.30 13.95 -0.78
C CYS A 42 7.00 14.71 -0.53
N SER A 43 5.90 14.16 -1.04
CA SER A 43 4.58 14.72 -0.81
C SER A 43 3.62 13.62 -0.38
N PHE A 44 2.75 14.00 0.55
CA PHE A 44 1.59 13.20 0.91
C PHE A 44 0.36 13.91 0.36
N GLU A 45 -0.49 13.15 -0.32
CA GLU A 45 -1.60 13.70 -1.07
C GLU A 45 -2.93 13.12 -0.60
N THR A 46 -3.98 13.93 -0.70
CA THR A 46 -5.37 13.50 -0.53
C THR A 46 -6.17 13.82 -1.79
N GLU A 47 -7.28 13.12 -1.97
CA GLU A 47 -8.22 13.38 -3.05
C GLU A 47 -8.83 14.77 -2.90
N ALA A 48 -8.95 15.48 -4.03
CA ALA A 48 -9.89 16.59 -4.12
C ALA A 48 -11.31 16.06 -3.89
N PRO A 49 -12.18 16.76 -3.14
CA PRO A 49 -13.58 16.39 -3.12
C PRO A 49 -14.25 16.78 -4.45
N LEU A 50 -14.94 15.84 -5.10
CA LEU A 50 -15.54 16.03 -6.43
C LEU A 50 -16.56 17.18 -6.51
N ASN A 51 -17.17 17.55 -5.38
CA ASN A 51 -18.23 18.55 -5.31
C ASN A 51 -17.75 19.91 -4.76
N ILE A 52 -16.43 20.13 -4.65
CA ILE A 52 -15.87 21.35 -4.09
C ILE A 52 -15.09 22.10 -5.18
N PRO A 53 -15.40 23.38 -5.46
CA PRO A 53 -14.66 24.17 -6.43
C PRO A 53 -13.16 24.19 -6.13
N PRO A 54 -12.27 24.14 -7.14
CA PRO A 54 -10.82 24.11 -6.94
C PRO A 54 -10.28 25.16 -5.95
N GLN A 55 -10.86 26.36 -5.96
CA GLN A 55 -10.47 27.48 -5.09
C GLN A 55 -10.73 27.21 -3.61
N ARG A 56 -11.65 26.29 -3.28
CA ARG A 56 -12.08 25.97 -1.92
C ARG A 56 -11.59 24.62 -1.42
N ILE A 57 -10.87 23.85 -2.25
CA ILE A 57 -10.38 22.53 -1.83
C ILE A 57 -9.45 22.67 -0.62
N GLN A 58 -8.65 23.74 -0.54
CA GLN A 58 -7.76 24.02 0.60
C GLN A 58 -8.50 24.25 1.94
N GLU A 59 -9.82 24.48 1.89
CA GLU A 59 -10.64 24.73 3.07
C GLU A 59 -11.23 23.45 3.67
N THR A 60 -11.05 22.29 3.03
CA THR A 60 -11.75 21.07 3.43
C THR A 60 -11.18 20.49 4.73
N PRO A 61 -12.01 19.83 5.56
CA PRO A 61 -11.52 19.17 6.76
C PRO A 61 -10.40 18.16 6.47
N GLU A 62 -10.48 17.44 5.36
CA GLU A 62 -9.52 16.41 4.94
C GLU A 62 -8.16 17.02 4.63
N ILE A 63 -8.11 18.10 3.84
CA ILE A 63 -6.82 18.73 3.51
C ILE A 63 -6.21 19.43 4.72
N ARG A 64 -7.02 20.04 5.59
CA ARG A 64 -6.53 20.65 6.84
C ARG A 64 -5.93 19.60 7.76
N LYS A 65 -6.59 18.44 7.88
CA LYS A 65 -6.09 17.30 8.64
C LYS A 65 -4.77 16.78 8.07
N LEU A 66 -4.68 16.62 6.75
CA LEU A 66 -3.43 16.24 6.08
C LEU A 66 -2.32 17.27 6.29
N ALA A 67 -2.62 18.56 6.12
CA ALA A 67 -1.66 19.64 6.31
C ALA A 67 -1.12 19.69 7.75
N ALA A 68 -1.99 19.51 8.75
CA ALA A 68 -1.59 19.45 10.16
C ALA A 68 -0.62 18.28 10.41
N VAL A 69 -0.92 17.10 9.86
CA VAL A 69 -0.05 15.93 9.99
C VAL A 69 1.27 16.11 9.25
N VAL A 70 1.26 16.67 8.04
CA VAL A 70 2.50 17.01 7.32
C VAL A 70 3.32 18.04 8.08
N GLY A 71 2.67 19.00 8.76
CA GLY A 71 3.31 19.90 9.71
C GLY A 71 4.03 19.16 10.84
N ALA A 72 3.37 18.18 11.46
CA ALA A 72 3.97 17.33 12.50
C ALA A 72 5.15 16.47 11.97
N ILE A 73 5.04 15.93 10.76
CA ILE A 73 6.16 15.22 10.09
C ILE A 73 7.33 16.18 9.88
N ASN A 74 7.09 17.39 9.36
CA ASN A 74 8.14 18.38 9.15
C ASN A 74 8.80 18.82 10.47
N LEU A 75 8.02 18.97 11.55
CA LEU A 75 8.57 19.23 12.89
C LEU A 75 9.49 18.09 13.34
N ALA A 76 9.10 16.83 13.13
CA ALA A 76 9.94 15.68 13.43
C ALA A 76 11.23 15.66 12.58
N LEU A 77 11.15 16.01 11.31
CA LEU A 77 12.30 16.06 10.40
C LEU A 77 13.35 17.09 10.81
N GLN A 78 12.99 18.16 11.54
CA GLN A 78 13.97 19.14 12.03
C GLN A 78 15.02 18.53 12.97
N ASN A 79 14.72 17.38 13.58
CA ASN A 79 15.71 16.61 14.36
C ASN A 79 16.86 16.05 13.52
N ALA A 80 16.72 16.00 12.19
CA ALA A 80 17.77 15.58 11.28
C ALA A 80 18.82 16.67 10.97
N GLY A 81 18.54 17.94 11.29
CA GLY A 81 19.46 19.05 11.04
C GLY A 81 18.77 20.32 10.53
N ALA A 82 19.56 21.38 10.35
CA ALA A 82 19.07 22.72 10.09
C ALA A 82 18.30 22.88 8.76
N ASP A 83 18.49 22.01 7.78
CA ASP A 83 17.86 22.13 6.47
C ASP A 83 16.57 21.29 6.33
N PHE A 84 16.30 20.37 7.25
CA PHE A 84 15.14 19.48 7.16
C PHE A 84 13.91 20.07 7.82
N GLY A 85 12.74 19.84 7.22
CA GLY A 85 11.44 20.27 7.76
C GLY A 85 11.19 21.78 7.70
N LYS A 86 12.03 22.55 7.01
CA LYS A 86 11.90 24.01 6.88
C LYS A 86 11.37 24.45 5.52
N PRO A 87 10.61 25.57 5.42
CA PRO A 87 10.05 26.07 4.16
C PRO A 87 11.08 26.32 3.05
N THR A 88 12.27 26.80 3.43
CA THR A 88 13.39 27.11 2.53
C THR A 88 14.35 25.93 2.36
N GLY A 89 14.08 24.80 3.01
CA GLY A 89 14.92 23.61 3.02
C GLY A 89 14.20 22.40 2.44
N ARG A 90 14.62 21.21 2.88
CA ARG A 90 14.05 19.93 2.50
C ARG A 90 12.81 19.65 3.34
N LYS A 91 11.61 19.82 2.76
CA LYS A 91 10.34 19.63 3.46
C LYS A 91 9.44 18.61 2.76
N VAL A 92 8.58 18.00 3.56
CA VAL A 92 7.42 17.24 3.08
C VAL A 92 6.30 18.22 2.76
N GLU A 93 5.55 17.92 1.69
CA GLU A 93 4.44 18.75 1.25
C GLU A 93 3.10 18.00 1.35
N ALA A 94 2.08 18.70 1.86
CA ALA A 94 0.69 18.27 1.73
C ALA A 94 0.21 18.76 0.36
N ARG A 95 -0.27 17.85 -0.48
CA ARG A 95 -0.80 18.20 -1.80
C ARG A 95 -2.18 17.58 -2.00
N ILE A 96 -2.82 18.04 -3.07
CA ILE A 96 -4.09 17.50 -3.54
C ILE A 96 -3.78 16.76 -4.82
N THR A 97 -4.17 15.50 -4.83
CA THR A 97 -4.15 14.71 -6.05
C THR A 97 -5.34 15.14 -6.91
N PRO A 98 -5.16 15.36 -8.23
CA PRO A 98 -6.27 15.69 -9.12
C PRO A 98 -7.39 14.66 -9.02
N THR A 99 -8.64 15.12 -9.00
CA THR A 99 -9.82 14.27 -9.14
C THR A 99 -10.09 13.93 -10.61
N TYR A 100 -10.62 12.74 -10.82
CA TYR A 100 -11.29 12.34 -12.04
C TYR A 100 -12.40 13.35 -12.43
N ASP A 101 -12.50 13.69 -13.72
CA ASP A 101 -13.64 14.45 -14.24
C ASP A 101 -14.78 13.51 -14.69
N LYS A 102 -16.02 13.99 -14.66
CA LYS A 102 -17.20 13.20 -15.06
C LYS A 102 -17.20 12.76 -16.53
N ASN A 103 -16.20 13.16 -17.32
CA ASN A 103 -16.12 12.93 -18.76
C ASN A 103 -15.22 11.74 -19.14
N GLY A 104 -14.65 11.02 -18.17
CA GLY A 104 -13.93 9.79 -18.48
C GLY A 104 -12.48 9.96 -18.91
N ASN A 105 -11.87 11.12 -18.65
CA ASN A 105 -10.44 11.33 -18.88
C ASN A 105 -9.64 10.67 -17.75
N VAL A 106 -9.35 9.38 -17.94
CA VAL A 106 -8.63 8.54 -16.99
C VAL A 106 -7.15 8.85 -17.02
N ARG A 107 -6.56 8.82 -15.83
CA ARG A 107 -5.16 9.07 -15.59
C ARG A 107 -4.48 7.87 -14.93
N ILE A 108 -3.39 7.44 -15.53
CA ILE A 108 -2.53 6.37 -15.00
C ILE A 108 -1.63 6.99 -13.93
N ILE A 109 -1.67 6.42 -12.74
CA ILE A 109 -0.87 6.78 -11.59
C ILE A 109 0.34 5.88 -11.57
N GLY A 110 1.51 6.39 -11.24
CA GLY A 110 2.65 5.53 -10.98
C GLY A 110 3.34 5.01 -12.25
N GLY A 111 4.63 4.73 -12.10
CA GLY A 111 5.56 4.54 -13.21
C GLY A 111 6.16 5.84 -13.76
N SER A 112 5.68 7.01 -13.33
CA SER A 112 6.24 8.33 -13.66
C SER A 112 7.13 8.90 -12.55
N GLY A 113 7.14 8.30 -11.35
CA GLY A 113 8.18 8.50 -10.35
C GLY A 113 8.37 9.93 -9.84
N ASP A 114 9.64 10.34 -9.74
CA ASP A 114 10.10 11.61 -9.15
C ASP A 114 9.90 12.84 -10.04
N LEU A 115 9.00 12.75 -11.04
CA LEU A 115 8.68 13.90 -11.88
C LEU A 115 8.26 15.11 -11.03
N PRO A 116 8.66 16.33 -11.46
CA PRO A 116 8.23 17.56 -10.82
C PRO A 116 6.71 17.60 -10.61
N PRO A 117 6.21 18.17 -9.50
CA PRO A 117 4.79 18.18 -9.21
C PRO A 117 3.91 18.89 -10.24
N ASP A 118 4.48 19.79 -11.02
CA ASP A 118 3.87 20.53 -12.14
C ASP A 118 3.98 19.82 -13.49
N SER A 119 4.65 18.66 -13.55
CA SER A 119 4.77 17.89 -14.78
C SER A 119 3.41 17.36 -15.24
N PRO A 120 3.02 17.59 -16.51
CA PRO A 120 1.77 17.06 -17.05
C PRO A 120 1.77 15.52 -17.08
N LEU A 121 2.95 14.90 -17.15
CA LEU A 121 3.14 13.46 -17.22
C LEU A 121 3.16 12.77 -15.86
N ARG A 122 3.11 13.53 -14.75
CA ARG A 122 3.15 12.97 -13.39
C ARG A 122 1.96 12.05 -13.12
N TYR A 123 0.76 12.46 -13.54
CA TYR A 123 -0.47 11.67 -13.39
C TYR A 123 -1.03 11.21 -14.73
N ASP A 124 -0.39 11.55 -15.85
CA ASP A 124 -0.90 11.25 -17.18
C ASP A 124 0.27 10.82 -18.10
N PRO A 125 0.84 9.63 -17.86
CA PRO A 125 1.91 9.13 -18.70
C PRO A 125 1.41 8.90 -20.12
N PRO A 126 2.32 8.81 -21.11
CA PRO A 126 1.94 8.57 -22.49
C PRO A 126 1.03 7.36 -22.66
N ALA A 127 0.08 7.46 -23.59
CA ALA A 127 -0.86 6.38 -23.91
C ALA A 127 -0.13 5.07 -24.23
N PRO A 128 -0.77 3.91 -23.99
CA PRO A 128 -0.15 2.61 -24.26
C PRO A 128 0.32 2.48 -25.71
N ALA A 129 1.44 1.79 -25.92
CA ALA A 129 2.12 1.75 -27.21
C ALA A 129 1.35 0.93 -28.26
N THR A 130 0.71 -0.16 -27.85
CA THR A 130 0.03 -1.10 -28.77
C THR A 130 -1.48 -0.91 -28.79
N GLN A 131 -2.15 -1.30 -29.88
CA GLN A 131 -3.61 -1.22 -29.95
C GLN A 131 -4.27 -2.15 -28.91
N ALA A 132 -3.74 -3.35 -28.71
CA ALA A 132 -4.24 -4.27 -27.70
C ALA A 132 -4.15 -3.68 -26.28
N ALA A 133 -3.07 -2.96 -25.96
CA ALA A 133 -2.91 -2.27 -24.69
C ALA A 133 -3.92 -1.12 -24.54
N LYS A 134 -4.17 -0.36 -25.62
CA LYS A 134 -5.20 0.69 -25.65
C LYS A 134 -6.60 0.12 -25.44
N ASP A 135 -6.93 -0.99 -26.10
CA ASP A 135 -8.23 -1.65 -26.00
C ASP A 135 -8.45 -2.22 -24.59
N LEU A 136 -7.42 -2.87 -24.02
CA LEU A 136 -7.46 -3.41 -22.66
C LEU A 136 -7.61 -2.30 -21.62
N LEU A 137 -6.90 -1.18 -21.80
CA LEU A 137 -7.08 0.01 -20.98
C LEU A 137 -8.52 0.52 -21.14
N ALA A 138 -9.00 0.77 -22.36
CA ALA A 138 -10.36 1.26 -22.60
C ALA A 138 -11.46 0.36 -21.99
N LEU A 139 -11.25 -0.96 -21.98
CA LEU A 139 -12.13 -1.91 -21.28
C LEU A 139 -12.08 -1.73 -19.76
N ALA A 140 -10.90 -1.68 -19.15
CA ALA A 140 -10.74 -1.43 -17.70
C ALA A 140 -11.39 -0.10 -17.28
N LEU A 141 -11.42 0.86 -18.20
CA LEU A 141 -11.97 2.19 -18.01
C LEU A 141 -13.45 2.31 -18.38
N ARG A 142 -14.11 1.19 -18.74
CA ARG A 142 -15.53 1.16 -19.09
C ARG A 142 -15.88 2.07 -20.28
N GLN A 143 -14.90 2.42 -21.10
CA GLN A 143 -15.09 3.23 -22.31
C GLN A 143 -15.60 2.39 -23.48
N LEU A 144 -15.50 1.07 -23.38
CA LEU A 144 -16.02 0.12 -24.35
C LEU A 144 -17.24 -0.60 -23.78
N THR A 145 -18.36 -0.45 -24.47
CA THR A 145 -19.56 -1.26 -24.26
C THR A 145 -19.54 -2.38 -25.29
N PRO A 146 -19.53 -3.66 -24.89
CA PRO A 146 -19.63 -4.76 -25.85
C PRO A 146 -20.90 -4.59 -26.70
N ASN A 147 -20.82 -4.91 -28.00
CA ASN A 147 -21.96 -4.80 -28.90
C ASN A 147 -23.19 -5.53 -28.33
N GLY A 148 -24.25 -4.78 -28.03
CA GLY A 148 -25.52 -5.30 -27.50
C GLY A 148 -25.61 -5.40 -25.97
N ALA A 149 -24.64 -4.89 -25.20
CA ALA A 149 -24.76 -4.79 -23.75
C ALA A 149 -25.38 -3.44 -23.32
N ASP A 150 -26.30 -3.46 -22.35
CA ASP A 150 -26.90 -2.25 -21.78
C ASP A 150 -25.97 -1.48 -20.82
N ARG A 151 -24.78 -2.04 -20.55
CA ARG A 151 -23.78 -1.46 -19.63
C ARG A 151 -22.35 -1.80 -20.06
N PRO A 152 -21.37 -0.93 -19.76
CA PRO A 152 -19.97 -1.24 -19.95
C PRO A 152 -19.53 -2.52 -19.21
N LEU A 153 -18.50 -3.18 -19.75
CA LEU A 153 -17.88 -4.32 -19.07
C LEU A 153 -17.08 -3.83 -17.86
N GLU A 154 -17.30 -4.43 -16.69
CA GLU A 154 -16.51 -4.14 -15.49
C GLU A 154 -15.33 -5.11 -15.41
N ILE A 155 -14.12 -4.64 -15.70
CA ILE A 155 -12.89 -5.43 -15.57
C ILE A 155 -12.07 -4.92 -14.39
N GLY A 156 -11.56 -5.86 -13.58
CA GLY A 156 -10.72 -5.55 -12.41
C GLY A 156 -11.53 -5.33 -11.14
N TYR A 157 -10.83 -5.02 -10.04
CA TYR A 157 -11.47 -4.77 -8.74
C TYR A 157 -12.00 -3.33 -8.69
N GLN A 158 -13.26 -3.17 -8.28
CA GLN A 158 -14.03 -1.93 -8.28
C GLN A 158 -14.34 -1.41 -6.86
N GLY A 159 -13.87 -2.11 -5.83
CA GLY A 159 -14.17 -1.79 -4.44
C GLY A 159 -13.32 -0.67 -3.84
N ALA A 160 -13.38 -0.52 -2.52
CA ALA A 160 -12.50 0.42 -1.82
C ALA A 160 -11.04 -0.05 -1.90
N GLY A 161 -10.12 0.86 -2.20
CA GLY A 161 -8.72 0.53 -2.48
C GLY A 161 -8.52 -0.15 -3.85
N ALA A 162 -9.45 0.05 -4.79
CA ALA A 162 -9.38 -0.46 -6.16
C ALA A 162 -8.26 0.19 -6.98
N TYR A 163 -7.03 -0.26 -6.75
CA TYR A 163 -5.91 0.02 -7.64
C TYR A 163 -5.69 -1.19 -8.52
N THR A 164 -5.98 -1.04 -9.80
CA THR A 164 -5.68 -2.07 -10.79
C THR A 164 -4.28 -1.81 -11.32
N GLY A 165 -3.44 -2.85 -11.33
CA GLY A 165 -2.14 -2.78 -11.96
C GLY A 165 -2.28 -3.02 -13.45
N PHE A 166 -1.52 -2.30 -14.26
CA PHE A 166 -1.46 -2.44 -15.69
C PHE A 166 -0.01 -2.56 -16.12
N VAL A 167 0.29 -3.45 -17.06
CA VAL A 167 1.62 -3.58 -17.66
C VAL A 167 1.50 -3.36 -19.16
N ASP A 168 2.34 -2.50 -19.72
CA ASP A 168 2.46 -2.25 -21.16
C ASP A 168 3.93 -2.26 -21.62
N GLY A 169 4.18 -2.36 -22.92
CA GLY A 169 5.50 -2.16 -23.51
C GLY A 169 6.40 -3.40 -23.48
N ARG A 170 5.83 -4.60 -23.39
CA ARG A 170 6.59 -5.86 -23.52
C ARG A 170 7.05 -6.10 -24.97
N ALA A 171 8.13 -6.86 -25.13
CA ALA A 171 8.69 -7.22 -26.44
C ALA A 171 7.67 -7.84 -27.42
N GLY A 172 6.70 -8.62 -26.89
CA GLY A 172 5.62 -9.24 -27.69
C GLY A 172 4.34 -8.42 -27.79
N GLY A 173 4.31 -7.18 -27.31
CA GLY A 173 3.12 -6.33 -27.26
C GLY A 173 2.05 -6.78 -26.26
N GLN A 174 2.34 -7.80 -25.44
CA GLN A 174 1.44 -8.29 -24.40
C GLN A 174 1.27 -7.27 -23.28
N SER A 175 0.03 -7.07 -22.86
CA SER A 175 -0.35 -6.26 -21.71
C SER A 175 -1.19 -7.07 -20.73
N ASN A 176 -1.07 -6.77 -19.44
CA ASN A 176 -1.77 -7.47 -18.36
C ASN A 176 -2.48 -6.48 -17.44
N LEU A 177 -3.62 -6.89 -16.88
CA LEU A 177 -4.32 -6.20 -15.79
C LEU A 177 -4.29 -7.06 -14.53
N PHE A 178 -4.10 -6.42 -13.38
CA PHE A 178 -4.01 -7.07 -12.07
C PHE A 178 -4.96 -6.40 -11.09
N CYS A 179 -5.96 -7.15 -10.61
CA CYS A 179 -6.83 -6.68 -9.53
C CYS A 179 -6.21 -6.96 -8.15
N THR A 180 -6.73 -6.39 -7.07
CA THR A 180 -6.29 -6.75 -5.71
C THR A 180 -6.45 -8.25 -5.45
N TYR A 181 -5.39 -8.87 -4.90
CA TYR A 181 -5.25 -10.30 -4.68
C TYR A 181 -5.20 -10.60 -3.18
N ARG A 182 -6.18 -11.35 -2.68
CA ARG A 182 -6.21 -11.88 -1.32
C ARG A 182 -5.51 -13.23 -1.27
N HIS A 183 -4.62 -13.40 -0.31
CA HIS A 183 -3.86 -14.63 -0.14
C HIS A 183 -3.56 -14.97 1.31
N VAL A 184 -3.22 -16.23 1.54
CA VAL A 184 -2.73 -16.70 2.84
C VAL A 184 -1.27 -16.29 3.00
N ILE A 185 -0.94 -15.75 4.17
CA ILE A 185 0.44 -15.46 4.55
C ILE A 185 1.09 -16.77 5.00
N PRO A 186 2.25 -17.16 4.43
CA PRO A 186 2.96 -18.35 4.87
C PRO A 186 3.28 -18.31 6.35
N ASN A 187 3.00 -19.41 7.06
CA ASN A 187 3.31 -19.56 8.47
C ASN A 187 4.73 -20.09 8.66
N ASP A 188 5.72 -19.36 8.15
CA ASP A 188 7.13 -19.76 8.19
C ASP A 188 7.94 -18.95 9.23
N PRO A 189 9.11 -19.46 9.67
CA PRO A 189 9.96 -18.77 10.64
C PRO A 189 10.52 -17.42 10.17
N ALA A 190 10.52 -17.10 8.88
CA ALA A 190 10.98 -15.83 8.34
C ALA A 190 9.87 -14.76 8.35
N SER A 191 8.60 -15.18 8.33
CA SER A 191 7.44 -14.30 8.35
C SER A 191 7.15 -13.68 9.72
N ARG A 192 7.37 -14.41 10.83
CA ARG A 192 7.17 -14.00 12.25
C ARG A 192 6.03 -12.99 12.51
N ARG A 193 4.94 -13.09 11.77
CA ARG A 193 3.84 -12.11 11.82
C ARG A 193 3.11 -12.16 13.15
N TRP A 194 2.65 -11.02 13.62
CA TRP A 194 1.86 -10.89 14.83
C TRP A 194 0.39 -11.29 14.60
N VAL A 195 -0.14 -12.08 15.54
CA VAL A 195 -1.56 -12.41 15.67
C VAL A 195 -1.99 -12.06 17.10
N PRO A 196 -3.08 -11.32 17.30
CA PRO A 196 -3.49 -10.92 18.62
C PRO A 196 -3.96 -12.13 19.44
N SER A 197 -3.58 -12.18 20.71
CA SER A 197 -4.06 -13.20 21.65
C SER A 197 -5.46 -12.92 22.20
N ALA A 198 -6.04 -11.76 21.89
CA ALA A 198 -7.37 -11.32 22.31
C ALA A 198 -8.06 -10.53 21.20
N PRO A 199 -9.40 -10.34 21.23
CA PRO A 199 -10.10 -9.51 20.25
C PRO A 199 -9.51 -8.09 20.17
N VAL A 200 -9.30 -7.60 18.95
CA VAL A 200 -8.90 -6.21 18.68
C VAL A 200 -10.10 -5.47 18.12
N ASP A 201 -10.39 -4.29 18.66
CA ASP A 201 -11.56 -3.46 18.30
C ASP A 201 -12.89 -4.21 18.43
N GLY A 202 -12.98 -5.10 19.43
CA GLY A 202 -14.19 -5.88 19.72
C GLY A 202 -14.48 -7.00 18.72
N VAL A 203 -13.63 -7.24 17.71
CA VAL A 203 -13.80 -8.31 16.73
C VAL A 203 -12.94 -9.51 17.11
N ALA A 204 -13.59 -10.64 17.39
CA ALA A 204 -12.92 -11.89 17.69
C ALA A 204 -12.33 -12.53 16.41
N VAL A 205 -11.20 -13.21 16.57
CA VAL A 205 -10.58 -14.00 15.51
C VAL A 205 -11.30 -15.33 15.37
N GLY A 206 -11.70 -15.70 14.15
CA GLY A 206 -12.34 -16.97 13.86
C GLY A 206 -13.11 -17.00 12.55
N LYS A 207 -13.92 -18.05 12.36
CA LYS A 207 -14.60 -18.38 11.09
C LYS A 207 -16.08 -18.01 11.05
N ASP A 208 -16.66 -17.60 12.16
CA ASP A 208 -18.08 -17.25 12.20
C ASP A 208 -18.34 -15.97 11.39
N ALA A 209 -19.57 -15.78 10.91
CA ALA A 209 -19.94 -14.66 10.02
C ALA A 209 -19.51 -13.27 10.56
N LYS A 210 -19.66 -13.06 11.87
CA LYS A 210 -19.32 -11.81 12.59
C LYS A 210 -17.88 -11.76 13.11
N GLN A 211 -17.13 -12.85 13.00
CA GLN A 211 -15.71 -12.90 13.30
C GLN A 211 -14.90 -12.50 12.05
N LYS A 212 -13.59 -12.39 12.21
CA LYS A 212 -12.66 -12.26 11.09
C LYS A 212 -11.51 -13.23 11.24
N ILE A 213 -11.03 -13.80 10.15
CA ILE A 213 -9.68 -14.36 10.14
C ILE A 213 -8.70 -13.18 10.26
N TRP A 214 -7.63 -13.33 11.03
CA TRP A 214 -6.70 -12.23 11.24
C TRP A 214 -6.09 -11.79 9.90
N GLY A 215 -5.99 -10.48 9.67
CA GLY A 215 -5.58 -9.95 8.37
C GLY A 215 -6.68 -9.87 7.30
N MET A 216 -7.95 -10.11 7.63
CA MET A 216 -9.05 -9.81 6.71
C MET A 216 -9.54 -8.37 6.82
N ILE A 217 -9.90 -7.79 5.67
CA ILE A 217 -10.63 -6.52 5.59
C ILE A 217 -12.09 -6.78 5.96
N GLY A 218 -12.51 -6.32 7.14
CA GLY A 218 -13.87 -6.55 7.65
C GLY A 218 -14.08 -7.97 8.18
N THR A 219 -15.35 -8.33 8.37
CA THR A 219 -15.77 -9.66 8.86
C THR A 219 -15.81 -10.71 7.75
N ASN A 220 -16.01 -11.98 8.12
CA ASN A 220 -16.16 -13.08 7.17
C ASN A 220 -17.36 -12.88 6.22
N GLU A 221 -18.48 -12.34 6.70
CA GLU A 221 -19.65 -12.03 5.85
C GLU A 221 -19.38 -10.89 4.85
N PHE A 222 -18.55 -9.91 5.22
CA PHE A 222 -18.20 -8.79 4.35
C PHE A 222 -17.36 -9.21 3.13
N GLN A 223 -16.71 -10.38 3.21
CA GLN A 223 -15.89 -10.89 2.11
C GLN A 223 -16.68 -11.15 0.83
N ALA A 224 -17.96 -11.51 0.94
CA ALA A 224 -18.83 -11.69 -0.24
C ALA A 224 -18.99 -10.40 -1.03
N THR A 225 -19.08 -9.26 -0.33
CA THR A 225 -19.14 -7.92 -0.96
C THR A 225 -17.85 -7.61 -1.71
N LEU A 226 -16.68 -7.91 -1.12
CA LEU A 226 -15.38 -7.67 -1.76
C LEU A 226 -15.18 -8.57 -2.99
N ALA A 227 -15.61 -9.83 -2.93
CA ALA A 227 -15.58 -10.74 -4.06
C ALA A 227 -16.50 -10.25 -5.21
N ALA A 228 -17.72 -9.80 -4.88
CA ALA A 228 -18.65 -9.23 -5.87
C ALA A 228 -18.12 -7.96 -6.54
N GLN A 229 -17.19 -7.26 -5.89
CA GLN A 229 -16.50 -6.10 -6.44
C GLN A 229 -15.30 -6.46 -7.33
N GLY A 230 -15.00 -7.74 -7.56
CA GLY A 230 -13.94 -8.17 -8.48
C GLY A 230 -12.55 -8.36 -7.86
N MET A 231 -12.45 -8.42 -6.53
CA MET A 231 -11.21 -8.81 -5.86
C MET A 231 -10.96 -10.31 -6.05
N TYR A 232 -9.71 -10.69 -6.34
CA TYR A 232 -9.35 -12.09 -6.52
C TYR A 232 -9.00 -12.76 -5.20
N PHE A 233 -9.54 -13.96 -4.96
CA PHE A 233 -9.41 -14.70 -3.71
C PHE A 233 -8.69 -16.03 -3.98
N GLN A 234 -7.44 -16.17 -3.54
CA GLN A 234 -6.64 -17.40 -3.74
C GLN A 234 -7.33 -18.66 -3.20
N ASP A 235 -7.93 -18.56 -2.03
CA ASP A 235 -8.61 -19.66 -1.33
C ASP A 235 -9.93 -20.07 -2.00
N ALA A 236 -10.44 -19.28 -2.93
CA ALA A 236 -11.63 -19.60 -3.73
C ALA A 236 -11.31 -20.15 -5.13
N ASP A 237 -10.04 -20.08 -5.58
CA ASP A 237 -9.66 -20.56 -6.92
C ASP A 237 -9.47 -22.08 -6.94
N LYS A 238 -10.56 -22.79 -7.26
CA LYS A 238 -10.60 -24.25 -7.43
C LYS A 238 -9.67 -24.76 -8.54
N ARG A 239 -9.20 -23.90 -9.45
CA ARG A 239 -8.30 -24.28 -10.56
C ARG A 239 -6.83 -24.34 -10.13
N ARG A 240 -6.49 -23.75 -8.98
CA ARG A 240 -5.09 -23.56 -8.52
C ARG A 240 -4.76 -24.24 -7.20
N ASN A 241 -5.46 -25.32 -6.84
CA ASN A 241 -5.36 -26.01 -5.54
C ASN A 241 -5.54 -25.01 -4.38
N PRO A 242 -6.79 -24.66 -4.03
CA PRO A 242 -7.07 -23.59 -3.08
C PRO A 242 -6.39 -23.88 -1.74
N VAL A 243 -5.69 -22.87 -1.20
CA VAL A 243 -5.16 -22.91 0.16
C VAL A 243 -6.33 -22.65 1.10
N ALA A 244 -6.75 -23.67 1.86
CA ALA A 244 -7.89 -23.55 2.77
C ALA A 244 -7.61 -22.50 3.87
N LEU A 245 -8.59 -21.61 4.10
CA LEU A 245 -8.58 -20.70 5.24
C LEU A 245 -9.01 -21.45 6.50
N ASP A 246 -8.05 -21.73 7.37
CA ASP A 246 -8.33 -22.18 8.74
C ASP A 246 -8.46 -21.01 9.74
N GLY A 247 -8.91 -21.29 10.96
CA GLY A 247 -9.13 -20.25 11.97
C GLY A 247 -7.84 -19.63 12.51
N ASN A 248 -6.70 -20.26 12.22
CA ASN A 248 -5.35 -19.82 12.59
C ASN A 248 -4.61 -19.20 11.40
N ALA A 249 -5.24 -19.10 10.24
CA ALA A 249 -4.67 -18.48 9.07
C ALA A 249 -4.47 -16.98 9.30
N LEU A 250 -3.48 -16.43 8.59
CA LEU A 250 -3.28 -15.01 8.44
C LEU A 250 -3.49 -14.66 6.98
N VAL A 251 -4.28 -13.62 6.72
CA VAL A 251 -4.61 -13.17 5.37
C VAL A 251 -3.88 -11.86 5.08
N GLY A 252 -3.53 -11.64 3.82
CA GLY A 252 -3.09 -10.35 3.33
C GLY A 252 -3.63 -10.05 1.94
N TYR A 253 -3.51 -8.78 1.56
CA TYR A 253 -3.99 -8.27 0.28
C TYR A 253 -2.85 -7.58 -0.47
N THR A 254 -2.53 -8.07 -1.66
CA THR A 254 -1.60 -7.40 -2.57
C THR A 254 -2.39 -6.58 -3.59
N HIS A 255 -2.14 -5.27 -3.64
CA HIS A 255 -2.78 -4.38 -4.62
C HIS A 255 -2.28 -4.64 -6.04
N GLY A 256 -3.08 -4.26 -7.04
CA GLY A 256 -2.80 -4.52 -8.45
C GLY A 256 -1.45 -3.98 -8.93
N MET A 257 -1.07 -2.75 -8.56
CA MET A 257 0.22 -2.16 -8.95
C MET A 257 1.42 -3.01 -8.49
N ILE A 258 1.33 -3.60 -7.30
CA ILE A 258 2.40 -4.43 -6.75
C ILE A 258 2.51 -5.75 -7.51
N GLN A 259 1.37 -6.31 -7.94
CA GLN A 259 1.36 -7.46 -8.84
C GLN A 259 1.94 -7.15 -10.22
N ALA A 260 1.64 -5.97 -10.78
CA ALA A 260 2.25 -5.50 -12.02
C ALA A 260 3.78 -5.40 -11.90
N ILE A 261 4.30 -4.92 -10.76
CA ILE A 261 5.75 -4.89 -10.50
C ILE A 261 6.34 -6.31 -10.44
N TYR A 262 5.71 -7.25 -9.72
CA TYR A 262 6.21 -8.64 -9.70
C TYR A 262 6.25 -9.27 -11.08
N ASP A 263 5.22 -9.01 -11.88
CA ASP A 263 5.13 -9.50 -13.25
C ASP A 263 6.27 -8.93 -14.13
N VAL A 264 6.52 -7.62 -14.09
CA VAL A 264 7.63 -7.00 -14.81
C VAL A 264 8.97 -7.58 -14.35
N LYS A 265 9.18 -7.70 -13.03
CA LYS A 265 10.39 -8.34 -12.47
C LYS A 265 10.55 -9.80 -12.88
N MET A 266 9.45 -10.54 -13.01
CA MET A 266 9.48 -11.92 -13.50
C MET A 266 9.92 -11.98 -14.96
N HIS A 267 9.40 -11.08 -15.81
CA HIS A 267 9.80 -11.00 -17.21
C HIS A 267 11.25 -10.54 -17.40
N GLU A 268 11.77 -9.61 -16.59
CA GLU A 268 13.19 -9.23 -16.57
C GLU A 268 14.10 -10.46 -16.34
N ILE A 269 13.68 -11.37 -15.45
CA ILE A 269 14.43 -12.59 -15.11
C ILE A 269 14.25 -13.67 -16.18
N ALA A 270 13.03 -13.86 -16.68
CA ALA A 270 12.69 -14.93 -17.62
C ALA A 270 13.25 -14.67 -19.04
N ALA A 271 13.37 -13.40 -19.44
CA ALA A 271 13.90 -13.00 -20.75
C ALA A 271 14.88 -11.82 -20.62
N PRO A 272 16.10 -12.06 -20.11
CA PRO A 272 17.10 -11.00 -19.93
C PRO A 272 17.41 -10.27 -21.25
N GLY A 273 17.48 -8.94 -21.20
CA GLY A 273 17.76 -8.09 -22.35
C GLY A 273 16.55 -7.79 -23.25
N GLN A 274 15.38 -8.38 -22.96
CA GLN A 274 14.13 -8.04 -23.64
C GLN A 274 13.33 -7.01 -22.83
N PRO A 275 12.57 -6.11 -23.48
CA PRO A 275 11.62 -5.25 -22.78
C PRO A 275 10.61 -6.06 -21.96
N ALA A 276 10.71 -5.96 -20.63
CA ALA A 276 9.83 -6.65 -19.66
C ALA A 276 8.48 -5.94 -19.46
N GLY A 277 8.32 -4.77 -20.07
CA GLY A 277 7.18 -3.87 -19.88
C GLY A 277 7.40 -2.88 -18.73
N LYS A 278 6.45 -1.97 -18.58
CA LYS A 278 6.41 -0.93 -17.57
C LYS A 278 5.12 -1.08 -16.76
N PRO A 279 5.21 -1.12 -15.42
CA PRO A 279 4.03 -1.22 -14.57
C PRO A 279 3.43 0.17 -14.32
N TYR A 280 2.12 0.18 -14.22
CA TYR A 280 1.27 1.36 -14.09
C TYR A 280 0.13 1.05 -13.12
N GLU A 281 -0.27 2.02 -12.31
CA GLU A 281 -1.45 1.92 -11.44
C GLU A 281 -2.60 2.68 -12.11
N ILE A 282 -3.76 2.06 -12.24
CA ILE A 282 -4.96 2.71 -12.80
C ILE A 282 -6.06 2.75 -11.74
N ALA A 283 -6.66 3.93 -11.59
CA ALA A 283 -7.89 4.10 -10.81
C ALA A 283 -9.08 3.73 -11.70
N VAL A 284 -9.85 2.71 -11.30
CA VAL A 284 -10.97 2.15 -12.09
C VAL A 284 -12.34 2.39 -11.44
N GLY A 285 -12.41 3.13 -10.33
CA GLY A 285 -13.66 3.37 -9.61
C GLY A 285 -14.67 4.23 -10.38
N GLN A 286 -15.96 3.92 -10.24
CA GLN A 286 -17.08 4.76 -10.70
C GLN A 286 -17.26 6.04 -9.85
N VAL A 287 -17.65 7.14 -10.51
CA VAL A 287 -18.14 8.35 -9.82
C VAL A 287 -19.64 8.30 -9.53
N ASP A 288 -20.43 7.56 -10.32
CA ASP A 288 -21.89 7.51 -10.22
C ASP A 288 -22.44 6.07 -10.15
N GLY A 289 -23.43 5.83 -9.28
CA GLY A 289 -24.16 4.57 -9.12
C GLY A 289 -24.08 3.97 -7.70
N PRO A 290 -25.13 3.29 -7.18
CA PRO A 290 -25.06 2.59 -5.89
C PRO A 290 -24.48 1.17 -6.02
N PRO A 291 -23.54 0.78 -5.14
CA PRO A 291 -22.87 1.63 -4.17
C PRO A 291 -21.83 2.54 -4.87
N PRO A 292 -21.71 3.83 -4.48
CA PRO A 292 -20.74 4.73 -5.11
C PRO A 292 -19.34 4.11 -4.95
N ALA A 293 -18.64 3.90 -6.05
CA ALA A 293 -17.30 3.32 -5.95
C ALA A 293 -16.38 4.32 -5.25
N LYS A 294 -15.58 3.80 -4.31
CA LYS A 294 -14.95 4.59 -3.24
C LYS A 294 -13.48 4.93 -3.50
N THR A 295 -12.97 4.73 -4.73
CA THR A 295 -11.54 4.93 -5.01
C THR A 295 -11.34 5.62 -6.34
N THR A 296 -11.41 6.95 -6.25
CA THR A 296 -11.06 7.90 -7.32
C THR A 296 -9.66 8.50 -7.14
N LYS A 297 -8.98 8.20 -6.01
CA LYS A 297 -7.62 8.68 -5.74
C LYS A 297 -6.62 8.23 -6.78
N LEU A 298 -5.87 9.21 -7.25
CA LEU A 298 -4.69 9.01 -8.06
C LEU A 298 -3.40 8.81 -7.21
N ALA A 299 -3.49 8.23 -6.00
CA ALA A 299 -2.40 8.13 -5.05
C ALA A 299 -2.29 6.76 -4.38
N SER A 300 -1.09 6.18 -4.33
CA SER A 300 -0.84 4.86 -3.76
C SER A 300 -0.80 4.91 -2.23
N CYS A 301 -1.27 3.87 -1.55
CA CYS A 301 -1.15 3.81 -0.08
C CYS A 301 0.33 3.73 0.34
N ILE A 302 0.65 4.10 1.58
CA ILE A 302 2.04 4.14 2.06
C ILE A 302 2.80 2.83 1.83
N CYS A 303 2.17 1.67 2.07
CA CYS A 303 2.82 0.38 1.84
C CYS A 303 3.14 0.13 0.37
N CYS A 304 2.23 0.50 -0.54
CA CYS A 304 2.48 0.43 -1.97
C CYS A 304 3.62 1.37 -2.35
N ALA A 305 3.58 2.63 -1.92
CA ALA A 305 4.62 3.61 -2.23
C ALA A 305 6.01 3.19 -1.75
N VAL A 306 6.11 2.61 -0.55
CA VAL A 306 7.36 2.09 0.02
C VAL A 306 7.88 0.88 -0.79
N PHE A 307 6.99 -0.03 -1.21
CA PHE A 307 7.37 -1.16 -2.07
C PHE A 307 7.81 -0.70 -3.47
N MET A 308 7.09 0.23 -4.04
CA MET A 308 7.35 0.88 -5.32
C MET A 308 8.72 1.57 -5.34
N GLU A 309 9.02 2.37 -4.31
CA GLU A 309 10.34 2.97 -4.10
C GLU A 309 11.44 1.90 -4.03
N ALA A 310 11.25 0.87 -3.20
CA ALA A 310 12.24 -0.17 -2.99
C ALA A 310 12.55 -1.01 -4.24
N THR A 311 11.61 -1.09 -5.18
CA THR A 311 11.71 -1.91 -6.39
C THR A 311 12.07 -1.11 -7.64
N GLY A 312 12.35 0.19 -7.50
CA GLY A 312 12.77 1.06 -8.61
C GLY A 312 11.61 1.57 -9.47
N PHE A 313 10.38 1.51 -8.96
CA PHE A 313 9.18 2.01 -9.63
C PHE A 313 8.47 3.05 -8.75
N PRO A 314 9.13 4.17 -8.36
CA PRO A 314 8.60 5.09 -7.35
C PRO A 314 7.18 5.57 -7.68
N ALA A 315 6.37 5.71 -6.63
CA ALA A 315 5.01 6.20 -6.74
C ALA A 315 5.02 7.68 -7.14
N SER A 316 4.14 8.06 -8.06
CA SER A 316 3.95 9.47 -8.44
C SER A 316 3.46 10.29 -7.24
N CYS A 317 2.68 9.67 -6.37
CA CYS A 317 2.28 10.22 -5.09
C CYS A 317 1.86 9.16 -4.07
N THR A 318 1.84 9.56 -2.80
CA THR A 318 1.54 8.71 -1.66
C THR A 318 0.39 9.30 -0.86
N HIS A 319 -0.63 8.52 -0.50
CA HIS A 319 -1.70 8.98 0.39
C HIS A 319 -1.56 8.38 1.80
N LEU A 320 -1.91 9.18 2.81
CA LEU A 320 -1.91 8.78 4.23
C LEU A 320 -3.31 8.32 4.68
N GLY A 321 -3.89 7.38 3.94
CA GLY A 321 -5.20 6.79 4.27
C GLY A 321 -5.05 5.43 4.93
N ARG A 322 -5.75 4.41 4.44
CA ARG A 322 -5.70 3.05 4.98
C ARG A 322 -4.92 2.12 4.05
N ALA A 323 -4.04 1.30 4.62
CA ALA A 323 -3.34 0.21 3.92
C ALA A 323 -3.78 -1.16 4.49
N ASP A 324 -5.07 -1.29 4.75
CA ASP A 324 -5.67 -2.41 5.51
C ASP A 324 -5.14 -3.76 5.08
N CYS A 325 -4.43 -4.44 5.99
CA CYS A 325 -3.96 -5.80 5.80
C CYS A 325 -3.12 -5.99 4.51
N TRP A 326 -2.46 -4.92 4.04
CA TRP A 326 -1.61 -4.98 2.87
C TRP A 326 -0.47 -5.99 3.10
N ALA A 327 -0.14 -6.78 2.08
CA ALA A 327 0.99 -7.71 2.12
C ALA A 327 1.63 -7.91 0.73
N PRO A 328 2.94 -8.21 0.68
CA PRO A 328 3.60 -8.66 -0.54
C PRO A 328 3.14 -10.06 -0.94
N LEU A 329 3.32 -10.42 -2.21
CA LEU A 329 3.19 -11.83 -2.63
C LEU A 329 4.41 -12.61 -2.14
N TYR A 330 4.16 -13.79 -1.59
CA TYR A 330 5.22 -14.69 -1.15
C TYR A 330 5.57 -15.70 -2.26
N PRO A 331 6.81 -16.20 -2.32
CA PRO A 331 7.14 -17.34 -3.15
C PRO A 331 6.19 -18.51 -2.85
N GLU A 332 5.65 -19.13 -3.90
CA GLU A 332 4.63 -20.18 -3.79
C GLU A 332 5.23 -21.55 -4.13
N SER A 333 4.71 -22.60 -3.50
CA SER A 333 4.97 -23.99 -3.89
C SER A 333 3.69 -24.60 -4.43
N PRO A 334 3.64 -25.01 -5.72
CA PRO A 334 2.43 -25.58 -6.32
C PRO A 334 1.91 -26.84 -5.60
N THR A 335 2.78 -27.54 -4.87
CA THR A 335 2.49 -28.80 -4.19
C THR A 335 2.47 -28.67 -2.65
N GLY A 336 2.50 -27.45 -2.11
CA GLY A 336 2.45 -27.21 -0.66
C GLY A 336 3.75 -27.50 0.10
N GLY A 337 4.89 -27.56 -0.60
CA GLY A 337 6.22 -27.73 -0.01
C GLY A 337 7.04 -26.42 0.06
N ALA A 338 8.37 -26.54 0.10
CA ALA A 338 9.24 -25.38 -0.08
C ALA A 338 9.01 -24.75 -1.48
N PRO A 339 8.99 -23.41 -1.62
CA PRO A 339 8.88 -22.77 -2.92
C PRO A 339 10.04 -23.17 -3.84
N ASP A 340 9.75 -23.50 -5.10
CA ASP A 340 10.80 -23.70 -6.10
C ASP A 340 11.37 -22.33 -6.49
N MET A 341 12.50 -22.01 -5.88
CA MET A 341 13.25 -20.79 -6.13
C MET A 341 13.97 -20.78 -7.48
N ALA A 342 13.87 -21.83 -8.31
CA ALA A 342 14.38 -21.83 -9.67
C ALA A 342 13.48 -21.06 -10.65
N THR A 343 12.16 -21.02 -10.39
CA THR A 343 11.19 -20.33 -11.25
C THR A 343 11.40 -18.82 -11.26
N ALA A 344 11.24 -18.18 -12.42
CA ALA A 344 11.37 -16.73 -12.55
C ALA A 344 10.37 -15.97 -11.64
N GLN A 345 9.17 -16.52 -11.46
CA GLN A 345 8.13 -15.94 -10.62
C GLN A 345 8.52 -15.91 -9.13
N ASN A 346 9.02 -17.02 -8.58
CA ASN A 346 9.44 -17.05 -7.18
C ASN A 346 10.72 -16.22 -6.96
N LYS A 347 11.65 -16.22 -7.91
CA LYS A 347 12.82 -15.33 -7.88
C LYS A 347 12.42 -13.86 -7.85
N ALA A 348 11.51 -13.44 -8.72
CA ALA A 348 11.00 -12.07 -8.77
C ALA A 348 10.36 -11.65 -7.44
N ARG A 349 9.51 -12.52 -6.88
CA ARG A 349 8.86 -12.28 -5.58
C ARG A 349 9.89 -12.15 -4.45
N ALA A 350 10.82 -13.08 -4.33
CA ALA A 350 11.83 -13.04 -3.29
C ALA A 350 12.76 -11.83 -3.40
N THR A 351 13.22 -11.49 -4.61
CA THR A 351 14.09 -10.33 -4.84
C THR A 351 13.37 -9.03 -4.49
N ALA A 352 12.14 -8.83 -4.97
CA ALA A 352 11.38 -7.62 -4.68
C ALA A 352 11.02 -7.51 -3.18
N ASN A 353 10.65 -8.62 -2.53
CA ASN A 353 10.37 -8.64 -1.09
C ASN A 353 11.61 -8.35 -0.25
N SER A 354 12.78 -8.85 -0.66
CA SER A 354 14.05 -8.57 0.00
C SER A 354 14.45 -7.10 -0.13
N ALA A 355 14.29 -6.51 -1.31
CA ALA A 355 14.51 -5.09 -1.54
C ALA A 355 13.56 -4.23 -0.68
N TRP A 356 12.27 -4.58 -0.67
CA TRP A 356 11.27 -3.92 0.15
C TRP A 356 11.57 -4.04 1.65
N ALA A 357 11.92 -5.22 2.15
CA ALA A 357 12.28 -5.42 3.54
C ALA A 357 13.53 -4.63 3.95
N THR A 358 14.54 -4.58 3.07
CA THR A 358 15.73 -3.74 3.26
C THR A 358 15.36 -2.27 3.38
N TYR A 359 14.47 -1.79 2.49
CA TYR A 359 14.01 -0.41 2.54
C TYR A 359 13.17 -0.12 3.80
N CYS A 360 12.32 -1.06 4.24
CA CYS A 360 11.60 -0.96 5.52
C CYS A 360 12.56 -0.79 6.71
N ALA A 361 13.66 -1.56 6.73
CA ALA A 361 14.69 -1.41 7.75
C ALA A 361 15.38 -0.04 7.69
N THR A 362 15.69 0.46 6.48
CA THR A 362 16.23 1.81 6.29
C THR A 362 15.31 2.88 6.87
N ILE A 363 14.03 2.86 6.49
CA ILE A 363 13.10 3.92 6.90
C ILE A 363 12.79 3.85 8.39
N ILE A 364 12.56 2.68 8.99
CA ILE A 364 12.29 2.59 10.43
C ILE A 364 13.51 3.05 11.24
N LYS A 365 14.73 2.58 10.89
CA LYS A 365 15.96 3.00 11.58
C LYS A 365 16.19 4.50 11.48
N ALA A 366 15.92 5.09 10.32
CA ALA A 366 16.03 6.53 10.12
C ALA A 366 14.95 7.31 10.89
N GLY A 367 13.73 6.80 10.96
CA GLY A 367 12.61 7.48 11.60
C GLY A 367 12.64 7.50 13.12
N ILE A 368 13.15 6.44 13.76
CA ILE A 368 13.24 6.32 15.23
C ILE A 368 13.87 7.56 15.89
N PRO A 369 15.09 8.00 15.54
CA PRO A 369 15.69 9.18 16.17
C PRO A 369 14.95 10.49 15.86
N LEU A 370 14.18 10.55 14.76
CA LEU A 370 13.47 11.75 14.33
C LEU A 370 12.17 11.97 15.10
N ILE A 371 11.46 10.89 15.44
CA ILE A 371 10.18 10.99 16.15
C ILE A 371 10.33 11.12 17.67
N GLU A 372 11.45 10.68 18.26
CA GLU A 372 11.63 10.56 19.72
C GLU A 372 11.21 11.81 20.52
N LYS A 373 11.67 12.99 20.11
CA LYS A 373 11.37 14.26 20.80
C LYS A 373 9.96 14.80 20.53
N ASN A 374 9.23 14.19 19.60
CA ASN A 374 7.95 14.65 19.10
C ASN A 374 6.78 13.73 19.45
N LEU A 375 7.01 12.67 20.23
CA LEU A 375 5.94 11.77 20.66
C LEU A 375 4.97 12.45 21.61
N VAL A 376 3.68 12.15 21.44
CA VAL A 376 2.58 12.59 22.32
C VAL A 376 2.16 11.42 23.20
N GLY A 377 1.90 11.68 24.48
CA GLY A 377 1.38 10.67 25.42
C GLY A 377 2.42 9.68 25.95
N ASP A 378 2.14 9.10 27.12
CA ASP A 378 3.06 8.17 27.79
C ASP A 378 2.95 6.75 27.23
N ASP A 379 1.78 6.35 26.73
CA ASP A 379 1.59 5.05 26.06
C ASP A 379 2.44 4.94 24.79
N HIS A 380 2.44 5.98 23.93
CA HIS A 380 3.29 6.00 22.73
C HIS A 380 4.77 6.04 23.08
N LYS A 381 5.19 6.74 24.14
CA LYS A 381 6.60 6.68 24.61
C LYS A 381 6.97 5.26 25.05
N SER A 382 6.10 4.58 25.79
CA SER A 382 6.33 3.21 26.23
C SER A 382 6.42 2.22 25.06
N SER A 383 5.56 2.36 24.05
CA SER A 383 5.63 1.56 22.82
C SER A 383 6.86 1.92 21.98
N PHE A 384 7.27 3.19 21.95
CA PHE A 384 8.48 3.63 21.26
C PHE A 384 9.76 3.05 21.87
N ASP A 385 9.87 2.99 23.20
CA ASP A 385 11.01 2.34 23.85
C ASP A 385 11.08 0.84 23.53
N LYS A 386 9.91 0.18 23.45
CA LYS A 386 9.83 -1.22 22.99
C LYS A 386 10.21 -1.35 21.52
N LEU A 387 9.85 -0.40 20.66
CA LEU A 387 10.27 -0.38 19.26
C LEU A 387 11.80 -0.28 19.15
N LYS A 388 12.43 0.65 19.89
CA LYS A 388 13.90 0.78 19.96
C LYS A 388 14.56 -0.52 20.40
N ALA A 389 14.03 -1.16 21.45
CA ALA A 389 14.53 -2.44 21.93
C ALA A 389 14.35 -3.55 20.88
N TYR A 390 13.17 -3.61 20.24
CA TYR A 390 12.82 -4.64 19.27
C TYR A 390 13.78 -4.64 18.09
N VAL A 391 14.09 -3.47 17.51
CA VAL A 391 14.85 -3.35 16.26
C VAL A 391 16.35 -3.62 16.40
N SER A 392 16.88 -3.69 17.62
CA SER A 392 18.29 -3.95 17.88
C SER A 392 18.67 -5.37 17.44
N GLY A 393 19.65 -5.50 16.53
CA GLY A 393 20.12 -6.79 16.01
C GLY A 393 19.15 -7.53 15.09
N ARG A 394 18.09 -6.88 14.60
CA ARG A 394 17.08 -7.49 13.72
C ARG A 394 17.47 -7.50 12.25
N GLN A 395 16.90 -8.46 11.52
CA GLN A 395 17.07 -8.61 10.08
C GLN A 395 16.04 -7.78 9.32
N PRO A 396 16.28 -7.42 8.05
CA PRO A 396 15.37 -6.59 7.27
C PRO A 396 13.90 -7.03 7.27
N MET A 397 13.64 -8.33 7.19
CA MET A 397 12.26 -8.85 7.18
C MET A 397 11.53 -8.58 8.50
N ASP A 398 12.22 -8.55 9.64
CA ASP A 398 11.60 -8.20 10.93
C ASP A 398 11.00 -6.77 10.88
N PHE A 399 11.70 -5.83 10.24
CA PHE A 399 11.21 -4.46 10.04
C PHE A 399 10.02 -4.40 9.09
N ALA A 400 10.04 -5.21 8.04
CA ALA A 400 8.92 -5.33 7.11
C ALA A 400 7.68 -5.86 7.83
N ASN A 401 7.83 -6.90 8.64
CA ASN A 401 6.75 -7.50 9.42
C ASN A 401 6.12 -6.51 10.41
N LEU A 402 6.90 -5.63 11.04
CA LEU A 402 6.35 -4.56 11.88
C LEU A 402 5.36 -3.68 11.11
N ILE A 403 5.70 -3.26 9.88
CA ILE A 403 4.80 -2.46 9.04
C ILE A 403 3.55 -3.28 8.68
N LEU A 404 3.72 -4.54 8.28
CA LEU A 404 2.59 -5.41 7.94
C LEU A 404 1.63 -5.61 9.11
N ASP A 405 2.17 -5.79 10.32
CA ASP A 405 1.38 -6.01 11.53
C ASP A 405 0.67 -4.72 11.95
N ALA A 406 1.33 -3.56 11.82
CA ALA A 406 0.72 -2.26 12.08
C ALA A 406 -0.46 -1.98 11.13
N VAL A 407 -0.32 -2.26 9.83
CA VAL A 407 -1.42 -2.03 8.87
C VAL A 407 -2.51 -3.09 8.91
N THR A 408 -2.28 -4.22 9.57
CA THR A 408 -3.30 -5.24 9.83
C THR A 408 -4.39 -4.75 10.80
N LEU A 409 -4.09 -3.75 11.63
CA LEU A 409 -5.09 -3.07 12.48
C LEU A 409 -6.09 -2.24 11.68
N GLY A 410 -5.79 -1.92 10.42
CA GLY A 410 -6.72 -1.26 9.50
C GLY A 410 -7.09 0.18 9.85
N GLN A 411 -6.18 0.93 10.48
CA GLN A 411 -6.39 2.33 10.85
C GLN A 411 -5.93 3.30 9.74
N ASN A 412 -6.42 4.54 9.80
CA ASN A 412 -6.02 5.61 8.89
C ASN A 412 -4.69 6.24 9.34
N GLU A 413 -3.70 6.32 8.44
CA GLU A 413 -2.35 6.81 8.75
C GLU A 413 -2.31 8.28 9.14
N THR A 414 -3.19 9.12 8.60
CA THR A 414 -3.32 10.52 9.06
C THR A 414 -3.78 10.57 10.52
N GLU A 415 -4.69 9.67 10.93
CA GLU A 415 -5.15 9.61 12.31
C GLU A 415 -4.08 9.07 13.26
N ARG A 416 -3.35 8.02 12.84
CA ARG A 416 -2.22 7.51 13.60
C ARG A 416 -1.22 8.62 13.90
N LEU A 417 -0.75 9.30 12.85
CA LEU A 417 0.25 10.36 13.00
C LEU A 417 -0.27 11.52 13.85
N GLY A 418 -1.54 11.90 13.71
CA GLY A 418 -2.15 12.95 14.53
C GLY A 418 -2.26 12.60 16.02
N ARG A 419 -2.32 11.31 16.38
CA ARG A 419 -2.25 10.85 17.78
C ARG A 419 -0.83 10.68 18.28
N THR A 420 0.10 10.29 17.42
CA THR A 420 1.49 9.95 17.79
C THR A 420 2.39 11.17 17.89
N LEU A 421 2.29 12.11 16.94
CA LEU A 421 3.25 13.21 16.79
C LEU A 421 2.69 14.53 17.28
N ARG A 422 3.55 15.35 17.89
CA ARG A 422 3.21 16.68 18.37
C ARG A 422 2.80 17.54 17.16
N PRO A 423 1.68 18.28 17.24
CA PRO A 423 1.32 19.20 16.17
C PRO A 423 2.39 20.29 16.03
N ALA A 424 2.57 20.79 14.80
CA ALA A 424 3.31 22.01 14.58
C ALA A 424 2.58 23.18 15.28
N ALA A 425 3.35 24.07 15.92
CA ALA A 425 2.86 25.24 16.65
C ALA A 425 2.29 26.31 15.71
#